data_AF-A0A6I3GN97-F1
#
_entry.id   AF-A0A6I3GN97-F1
#
_cell.length_a   1.000
_cell.length_b   1.000
_cell.length_c   1.000
_cell.angle_alpha   90.00
_cell.angle_beta   90.00
_cell.angle_gamma   90.00
#
_symmetry.space_group_name_H-M   'P 1'
#
loop_
_entity.id
_entity.type
_entity.pdbx_description
1 polymer ?
#
loop_
_entity_poly.entity_id
_entity_poly.type
_entity_poly.pdbx_seq_one_letter_code
_entity_poly.pdbx_strand_id
1 'polypeptide(L)'
;MSMLKRSIAALIAVGLFGLVGVSGATAAETTIPVVKKVALTPEQKAAFEAAKATFKTAQASFKAAHDARESAIAAIKPVIAAAKTARDAAIATATTPEAKKAARDAFKAAVTAAKASIPAKPVRPTKPVRP
;
A
#
# COMPACT_ATOMS: atom_id res chain seq x y z
N MET A 1 -11.65 -22.19 31.13
CA MET A 1 -12.48 -22.82 30.07
C MET A 1 -12.41 -21.95 28.83
N SER A 2 -11.76 -22.45 27.79
CA SER A 2 -11.57 -21.80 26.48
C SER A 2 -12.85 -21.79 25.65
N MET A 3 -13.12 -20.71 24.90
CA MET A 3 -13.79 -20.81 23.60
C MET A 3 -13.24 -19.76 22.63
N LEU A 4 -12.31 -20.22 21.81
CA LEU A 4 -11.88 -19.62 20.54
C LEU A 4 -12.72 -20.25 19.44
N LYS A 5 -13.41 -19.45 18.61
CA LYS A 5 -13.77 -19.80 17.22
C LYS A 5 -13.79 -18.51 16.38
N ARG A 6 -12.81 -18.43 15.48
CA ARG A 6 -12.74 -17.51 14.34
C ARG A 6 -13.84 -17.88 13.34
N SER A 7 -14.45 -16.90 12.67
CA SER A 7 -14.93 -17.05 11.29
C SER A 7 -15.13 -15.69 10.63
N ILE A 8 -14.32 -15.45 9.61
CA ILE A 8 -14.39 -14.39 8.61
C ILE A 8 -15.29 -14.91 7.47
N ALA A 9 -16.24 -14.09 7.01
CA ALA A 9 -16.88 -14.15 5.69
C ALA A 9 -17.53 -12.76 5.46
N ALA A 10 -17.09 -11.85 4.59
CA ALA A 10 -16.93 -11.90 3.13
C ALA A 10 -18.19 -12.41 2.41
N LEU A 11 -18.99 -11.49 1.83
CA LEU A 11 -19.89 -11.60 0.66
C LEU A 11 -20.56 -10.22 0.49
N ILE A 12 -20.07 -9.30 -0.37
CA ILE A 12 -20.27 -9.20 -1.83
C ILE A 12 -21.71 -8.81 -2.23
N ALA A 13 -21.80 -7.57 -2.72
CA ALA A 13 -22.63 -7.01 -3.81
C ALA A 13 -24.11 -7.41 -3.96
N VAL A 14 -24.98 -6.41 -3.93
CA VAL A 14 -26.19 -6.35 -4.77
C VAL A 14 -26.30 -4.94 -5.36
N GLY A 15 -26.00 -4.84 -6.66
CA GLY A 15 -26.38 -3.71 -7.49
C GLY A 15 -27.85 -3.83 -7.86
N LEU A 16 -28.61 -2.74 -7.68
CA LEU A 16 -29.97 -2.62 -8.19
C LEU A 16 -29.93 -1.85 -9.51
N PHE A 17 -29.62 -2.55 -10.59
CA PHE A 17 -29.85 -2.05 -11.94
C PHE A 17 -30.38 -3.18 -12.81
N GLY A 18 -31.65 -3.07 -13.16
CA GLY A 18 -32.25 -3.92 -14.18
C GLY A 18 -33.75 -4.14 -13.99
N LEU A 19 -34.49 -3.83 -15.06
CA LEU A 19 -35.69 -4.53 -15.52
C LEU A 19 -37.07 -3.90 -15.22
N VAL A 20 -37.39 -2.79 -15.88
CA VAL A 20 -38.71 -2.63 -16.52
C VAL A 20 -38.49 -1.96 -17.88
N GLY A 21 -38.54 -2.77 -18.93
CA GLY A 21 -38.90 -2.32 -20.27
C GLY A 21 -40.22 -3.00 -20.65
N VAL A 22 -41.09 -2.31 -21.36
CA VAL A 22 -41.92 -2.82 -22.48
C VAL A 22 -42.76 -1.67 -23.07
N SER A 23 -42.60 -1.54 -24.40
CA SER A 23 -43.51 -1.10 -25.47
C SER A 23 -44.08 0.32 -25.59
N GLY A 24 -43.87 0.85 -26.81
CA GLY A 24 -44.59 1.94 -27.47
C GLY A 24 -43.65 3.11 -27.78
N ALA A 25 -43.33 3.51 -29.01
CA ALA A 25 -43.85 3.19 -30.33
C ALA A 25 -42.75 3.50 -31.36
N THR A 26 -42.79 2.80 -32.47
CA THR A 26 -42.00 2.99 -33.69
C THR A 26 -42.19 4.38 -34.30
N ALA A 27 -41.11 5.05 -34.74
CA ALA A 27 -40.97 5.64 -36.08
C ALA A 27 -39.69 6.48 -36.18
N ALA A 28 -38.94 6.24 -37.27
CA ALA A 28 -38.07 7.18 -37.99
C ALA A 28 -37.02 7.96 -37.19
N GLU A 29 -35.78 7.45 -37.17
CA GLU A 29 -34.64 8.01 -37.91
C GLU A 29 -33.39 7.27 -37.42
N THR A 30 -32.73 6.57 -38.34
CA THR A 30 -31.38 6.04 -38.14
C THR A 30 -30.41 7.23 -38.13
N THR A 31 -30.41 8.04 -37.07
CA THR A 31 -29.28 8.89 -36.77
C THR A 31 -28.27 8.05 -36.03
N ILE A 32 -27.30 7.54 -36.78
CA ILE A 32 -26.02 7.07 -36.26
C ILE A 32 -25.51 8.16 -35.29
N PRO A 33 -25.42 7.94 -33.96
CA PRO A 33 -24.67 8.87 -33.15
C PRO A 33 -23.20 8.62 -33.49
N VAL A 34 -22.74 9.38 -34.49
CA VAL A 34 -21.35 9.78 -34.70
C VAL A 34 -20.70 9.88 -33.34
N VAL A 35 -19.57 9.19 -33.17
CA VAL A 35 -18.68 9.27 -32.01
C VAL A 35 -18.24 10.73 -31.87
N LYS A 36 -19.08 11.54 -31.22
CA LYS A 36 -18.78 12.91 -30.85
C LYS A 36 -17.69 12.79 -29.79
N LYS A 37 -16.50 13.33 -30.09
CA LYS A 37 -15.52 13.71 -29.07
C LYS A 37 -16.30 14.41 -27.96
N VAL A 38 -16.49 13.72 -26.83
CA VAL A 38 -17.16 14.27 -25.66
C VAL A 38 -16.32 15.47 -25.25
N ALA A 39 -16.86 16.67 -25.47
CA ALA A 39 -16.28 17.87 -24.90
C ALA A 39 -16.34 17.68 -23.38
N LEU A 40 -15.19 17.47 -22.75
CA LEU A 40 -15.03 17.43 -21.30
C LEU A 40 -15.87 18.55 -20.69
N THR A 41 -16.89 18.17 -19.93
CA THR A 41 -17.74 19.14 -19.23
C THR A 41 -16.86 19.99 -18.28
N PRO A 42 -17.18 21.27 -18.06
CA PRO A 42 -16.41 22.11 -17.14
C PRO A 42 -16.33 21.48 -15.73
N GLU A 43 -17.36 20.73 -15.35
CA GLU A 43 -17.42 19.96 -14.11
C GLU A 43 -16.36 18.85 -14.04
N GLN A 44 -16.18 18.08 -15.12
CA GLN A 44 -15.13 17.05 -15.21
C GLN A 44 -13.72 17.65 -15.17
N LYS A 45 -13.51 18.85 -15.75
CA LYS A 45 -12.23 19.56 -15.66
C LYS A 45 -11.97 20.09 -14.25
N ALA A 46 -12.97 20.70 -13.61
CA ALA A 46 -12.86 21.20 -12.24
C ALA A 46 -12.58 20.06 -11.24
N ALA A 47 -13.28 18.92 -11.39
CA ALA A 47 -13.04 17.72 -10.59
C ALA A 47 -11.62 17.16 -10.79
N PHE A 48 -11.10 17.18 -12.02
CA PHE A 48 -9.73 16.73 -12.32
C PHE A 48 -8.65 17.65 -11.74
N GLU A 49 -8.84 18.97 -11.80
CA GLU A 49 -7.90 19.93 -11.18
C GLU A 49 -7.95 19.86 -9.64
N ALA A 50 -9.14 19.68 -9.05
CA ALA A 50 -9.27 19.38 -7.62
C ALA A 50 -8.55 18.08 -7.25
N ALA A 51 -8.70 17.01 -8.05
CA ALA A 51 -8.01 15.74 -7.87
C ALA A 51 -6.48 15.86 -8.04
N LYS A 52 -6.00 16.77 -8.89
CA LYS A 52 -4.56 17.07 -8.99
C LYS A 52 -4.04 17.79 -7.75
N ALA A 53 -4.80 18.73 -7.20
CA ALA A 53 -4.41 19.43 -5.98
C ALA A 53 -4.30 18.46 -4.79
N THR A 54 -5.26 17.55 -4.65
CA THR A 54 -5.20 16.48 -3.65
C THR A 54 -4.06 15.48 -3.94
N PHE A 55 -3.80 15.15 -5.21
CA PHE A 55 -2.64 14.33 -5.57
C PHE A 55 -1.30 14.99 -5.21
N LYS A 56 -1.15 16.30 -5.44
CA LYS A 56 0.08 17.03 -5.14
C LYS A 56 0.36 17.08 -3.64
N THR A 57 -0.67 17.30 -2.83
CA THR A 57 -0.55 17.27 -1.36
C THR A 57 -0.23 15.87 -0.85
N ALA A 58 -0.90 14.84 -1.37
CA ALA A 58 -0.58 13.44 -1.07
C ALA A 58 0.83 13.02 -1.52
N GLN A 59 1.36 13.62 -2.60
CA GLN A 59 2.73 13.37 -3.04
C GLN A 59 3.75 13.98 -2.08
N ALA A 60 3.48 15.19 -1.56
CA ALA A 60 4.35 15.82 -0.57
C ALA A 60 4.41 14.99 0.73
N SER A 61 3.26 14.50 1.21
CA SER A 61 3.23 13.62 2.38
C SER A 61 3.92 12.27 2.13
N PHE A 62 3.73 11.67 0.95
CA PHE A 62 4.47 10.47 0.53
C PHE A 62 5.98 10.68 0.57
N LYS A 63 6.47 11.80 0.02
CA LYS A 63 7.91 12.11 0.00
C LYS A 63 8.46 12.26 1.42
N ALA A 64 7.79 13.04 2.27
CA ALA A 64 8.22 13.21 3.65
C ALA A 64 8.27 11.88 4.42
N ALA A 65 7.24 11.04 4.27
CA ALA A 65 7.21 9.71 4.90
C ALA A 65 8.29 8.78 4.34
N HIS A 66 8.57 8.87 3.04
CA HIS A 66 9.63 8.09 2.40
C HIS A 66 11.01 8.50 2.93
N ASP A 67 11.29 9.80 2.99
CA ASP A 67 12.57 10.34 3.48
C ASP A 67 12.80 10.00 4.95
N ALA A 68 11.76 10.10 5.80
CA ALA A 68 11.81 9.67 7.19
C ALA A 68 12.13 8.18 7.34
N ARG A 69 11.54 7.33 6.47
CA ARG A 69 11.81 5.90 6.46
C ARG A 69 13.24 5.57 6.03
N GLU A 70 13.74 6.21 4.98
CA GLU A 70 15.12 6.03 4.51
C GLU A 70 16.12 6.50 5.57
N SER A 71 15.84 7.60 6.26
CA SER A 71 16.64 8.08 7.40
C SER A 71 16.69 7.05 8.54
N ALA A 72 15.54 6.49 8.93
CA ALA A 72 15.49 5.43 9.94
C ALA A 72 16.32 4.20 9.53
N ILE A 73 16.21 3.78 8.27
CA ILE A 73 17.02 2.67 7.72
C ILE A 73 18.51 2.99 7.78
N ALA A 74 18.91 4.21 7.39
CA ALA A 74 20.30 4.63 7.43
C ALA A 74 20.86 4.62 8.86
N ALA A 75 20.07 5.02 9.86
CA ALA A 75 20.46 4.97 11.27
C ALA A 75 20.61 3.54 11.80
N ILE A 76 19.77 2.61 11.33
CA ILE A 76 19.77 1.21 11.79
C ILE A 76 20.86 0.36 11.13
N LYS A 77 21.23 0.65 9.87
CA LYS A 77 22.28 -0.07 9.13
C LYS A 77 23.58 -0.28 9.92
N PRO A 78 24.23 0.77 10.51
CA PRO A 78 25.45 0.58 11.28
C PRO A 78 25.23 -0.24 12.56
N VAL A 79 24.06 -0.12 13.20
CA VAL A 79 23.70 -0.92 14.39
C VAL A 79 23.61 -2.40 14.04
N ILE A 80 22.98 -2.75 12.91
CA ILE A 80 22.91 -4.14 12.43
C ILE A 80 24.31 -4.65 12.05
N ALA A 81 25.16 -3.81 11.43
CA ALA A 81 26.53 -4.18 11.10
C ALA A 81 27.35 -4.49 12.37
N ALA A 82 27.27 -3.63 13.39
CA ALA A 82 27.92 -3.85 14.68
C ALA A 82 27.40 -5.12 15.38
N ALA A 83 26.08 -5.32 15.39
CA ALA A 83 25.47 -6.54 15.94
C ALA A 83 25.90 -7.80 15.18
N LYS A 84 26.14 -7.70 13.88
CA LYS A 84 26.67 -8.82 13.07
C LYS A 84 28.10 -9.14 13.46
N THR A 85 28.96 -8.12 13.61
CA THR A 85 30.34 -8.31 14.09
C THR A 85 30.35 -8.95 15.48
N ALA A 86 29.49 -8.49 16.40
CA ALA A 86 29.36 -9.09 17.72
C ALA A 86 28.88 -10.55 17.66
N ARG A 87 27.92 -10.86 16.77
CA ARG A 87 27.46 -12.23 16.51
C ARG A 87 28.58 -13.11 15.98
N ASP A 88 29.38 -12.61 15.03
CA ASP A 88 30.48 -13.35 14.43
C ASP A 88 31.58 -13.64 15.45
N ALA A 89 31.92 -12.68 16.30
CA ALA A 89 32.83 -12.88 17.43
C ALA A 89 32.29 -13.91 18.43
N ALA A 90 31.01 -13.84 18.80
CA ALA A 90 30.38 -14.81 19.70
C ALA A 90 30.33 -16.22 19.12
N ILE A 91 30.12 -16.37 17.81
CA ILE A 91 30.17 -17.68 17.14
C ILE A 91 31.59 -18.24 17.09
N ALA A 92 32.60 -17.38 16.88
CA ALA A 92 33.99 -17.80 16.83
C ALA A 92 34.49 -18.34 18.18
N THR A 93 34.01 -17.78 19.29
CA THR A 93 34.39 -18.22 20.65
C THR A 93 33.52 -19.34 21.20
N ALA A 94 32.33 -19.57 20.63
CA ALA A 94 31.42 -20.63 21.06
C ALA A 94 31.95 -22.03 20.68
N THR A 95 32.17 -22.88 21.67
CA THR A 95 32.61 -24.28 21.50
C THR A 95 31.45 -25.26 21.30
N THR A 96 30.21 -24.89 21.61
CA THR A 96 29.02 -25.74 21.46
C THR A 96 28.08 -25.26 20.33
N PRO A 97 27.38 -26.19 19.66
CA PRO A 97 26.34 -25.84 18.70
C PRO A 97 25.19 -25.02 19.31
N GLU A 98 24.81 -25.29 20.57
CA GLU A 98 23.76 -24.52 21.26
C GLU A 98 24.14 -23.06 21.43
N ALA A 99 25.38 -22.76 21.85
CA ALA A 99 25.85 -21.39 22.02
C ALA A 99 25.88 -20.62 20.67
N LYS A 100 26.28 -21.29 19.59
CA LYS A 100 26.23 -20.71 18.22
C LYS A 100 24.79 -20.46 17.76
N LYS A 101 23.84 -21.31 18.14
CA LYS A 101 22.41 -21.08 17.86
C LYS A 101 21.89 -19.89 18.66
N ALA A 102 22.19 -19.81 19.95
CA ALA A 102 21.78 -18.70 20.81
C ALA A 102 22.29 -17.34 20.30
N ALA A 103 23.55 -17.26 19.85
CA ALA A 103 24.12 -16.05 19.25
C ALA A 103 23.37 -15.61 17.96
N ARG A 104 23.00 -16.57 17.11
CA ARG A 104 22.20 -16.29 15.90
C ARG A 104 20.79 -15.85 16.24
N ASP A 105 20.16 -16.49 17.23
CA ASP A 105 18.80 -16.15 17.66
C ASP A 105 18.76 -14.76 18.31
N ALA A 106 19.76 -14.41 19.13
CA ALA A 106 19.92 -13.07 19.68
C ALA A 106 20.11 -12.01 18.58
N PHE A 107 20.95 -12.29 17.58
CA PHE A 107 21.10 -11.39 16.42
C PHE A 107 19.80 -11.24 15.63
N LYS A 108 19.06 -12.34 15.41
CA LYS A 108 17.77 -12.29 14.72
C LYS A 108 16.73 -11.49 15.49
N ALA A 109 16.68 -11.64 16.82
CA ALA A 109 15.82 -10.85 17.68
C ALA A 109 16.18 -9.36 17.61
N ALA A 110 17.48 -9.02 17.67
CA ALA A 110 17.96 -7.65 17.53
C ALA A 110 17.60 -7.03 16.17
N VAL A 111 17.78 -7.77 15.06
CA VAL A 111 17.38 -7.31 13.72
C VAL A 111 15.86 -7.13 13.63
N THR A 112 15.08 -7.99 14.26
CA THR A 112 13.61 -7.89 14.26
C THR A 112 13.16 -6.65 15.04
N ALA A 113 13.72 -6.42 16.23
CA ALA A 113 13.45 -5.23 17.03
C ALA A 113 13.87 -3.95 16.29
N ALA A 114 15.04 -3.95 15.65
CA ALA A 114 15.51 -2.83 14.86
C ALA A 114 14.63 -2.59 13.61
N LYS A 115 14.13 -3.65 12.95
CA LYS A 115 13.19 -3.48 11.84
C LYS A 115 11.82 -2.96 12.27
N ALA A 116 11.39 -3.25 13.49
CA ALA A 116 10.12 -2.78 14.03
C ALA A 116 10.09 -1.27 14.27
N SER A 117 11.25 -0.62 14.42
CA SER A 117 11.35 0.84 14.53
C SER A 117 11.39 1.56 13.18
N ILE A 118 11.42 0.83 12.05
CA ILE A 118 11.35 1.42 10.71
C ILE A 118 9.88 1.80 10.42
N PRO A 119 9.60 3.06 10.04
CA PRO A 119 8.26 3.47 9.62
C PRO A 119 7.72 2.59 8.49
N ALA A 120 6.39 2.40 8.48
CA ALA A 120 5.72 1.66 7.43
C ALA A 120 6.03 2.24 6.04
N LYS A 121 6.05 1.38 5.01
CA LYS A 121 6.27 1.83 3.64
C LYS A 121 5.09 2.73 3.23
N PRO A 122 5.33 4.01 2.85
CA PRO A 122 4.24 4.88 2.46
C PRO A 122 3.60 4.39 1.16
N VAL A 123 2.29 4.60 1.03
CA VAL A 123 1.51 4.21 -0.15
C VAL A 123 1.66 5.31 -1.20
N ARG A 124 2.07 4.93 -2.41
CA ARG A 124 2.19 5.88 -3.51
C ARG A 124 0.79 6.38 -3.90
N PRO A 125 0.55 7.71 -3.95
CA PRO A 125 -0.74 8.22 -4.39
C PRO A 125 -0.99 7.86 -5.86
N THR A 126 -2.25 7.61 -6.20
CA THR A 126 -2.68 7.29 -7.57
C THR A 126 -2.84 8.57 -8.38
N LYS A 127 -2.24 8.59 -9.58
CA LYS A 127 -2.43 9.73 -10.49
C LYS A 127 -3.88 9.79 -10.94
N PRO A 128 -4.55 10.96 -10.89
CA PRO A 128 -5.88 11.12 -11.47
C PRO A 128 -5.86 10.74 -12.95
N VAL A 129 -6.85 9.97 -13.38
CA VAL A 129 -7.06 9.62 -14.80
C VAL A 129 -7.84 10.76 -15.45
N ARG A 130 -7.44 11.16 -16.66
CA ARG A 130 -8.18 12.16 -17.43
C ARG A 130 -9.55 11.56 -17.80
N PRO A 131 -10.68 12.29 -17.58
CA PRO A 131 -12.00 11.84 -18.00
C PRO A 131 -12.11 11.69 -19.51
#